data_AF-H3H0R9-F1
#
_entry.id   AF-H3H0R9-F1
#
_cell.length_a   1.000
_cell.length_b   1.000
_cell.length_c   1.000
_cell.angle_alpha   90.00
_cell.angle_beta   90.00
_cell.angle_gamma   90.00
#
_symmetry.space_group_name_H-M   'P 1'
#
loop_
_entity.id
_entity.type
_entity.pdbx_description
1 polymer ?
#
loop_
_entity_poly.entity_id
_entity_poly.type
_entity_poly.pdbx_seq_one_letter_code
_entity_poly.pdbx_strand_id
1 'polypeptide(L)'
;MKGALVEDKSTGDTVLACSPSIEASLYCHKLLFFNDQQLAQPQCKVFFHSGGRTKMFLPKVFQEISAKWPHIYSLWEPVPDTSHAFVMEKPDQVAQNVIDSLQELQPFQTVRL
;
A
#
# COMPACT_ATOMS: atom_id res chain seq x y z
N MET A 1 7.25 -15.15 -1.04
CA MET A 1 6.50 -14.87 -2.29
C MET A 1 6.80 -13.44 -2.69
N LYS A 2 7.15 -13.16 -3.94
CA LYS A 2 7.43 -11.81 -4.43
C LYS A 2 6.37 -11.44 -5.46
N GLY A 3 5.46 -10.55 -5.10
CA GLY A 3 4.72 -9.80 -6.12
C GLY A 3 5.74 -8.98 -6.90
N ALA A 4 5.70 -9.05 -8.22
CA ALA A 4 6.66 -8.37 -9.08
C ALA A 4 6.01 -8.04 -10.43
N LEU A 5 6.51 -6.99 -11.06
CA LEU A 5 6.37 -6.85 -12.49
C LEU A 5 7.28 -7.91 -13.12
N VAL A 6 6.69 -8.88 -13.80
CA VAL A 6 7.39 -9.98 -14.46
C VAL A 6 7.09 -9.92 -15.95
N GLU A 7 8.04 -10.33 -16.76
CA GLU A 7 7.80 -10.50 -18.20
C GLU A 7 7.06 -11.82 -18.42
N ASP A 8 5.87 -11.76 -19.00
CA ASP A 8 5.16 -12.92 -19.51
C ASP A 8 5.91 -13.42 -20.74
N LYS A 9 6.64 -14.52 -20.59
CA LYS A 9 7.47 -15.09 -21.66
C LYS A 9 6.66 -15.56 -22.87
N SER A 10 5.34 -15.72 -22.75
CA SER A 10 4.48 -16.15 -23.86
C SER A 10 4.03 -14.99 -24.74
N THR A 11 3.89 -13.79 -24.18
CA THR A 11 3.44 -12.59 -24.92
C THR A 11 4.54 -11.54 -25.09
N GLY A 12 5.57 -11.56 -24.24
CA GLY A 12 6.61 -10.54 -24.13
C GLY A 12 6.18 -9.32 -23.29
N ASP A 13 4.98 -9.33 -22.71
CA ASP A 13 4.45 -8.20 -21.96
C ASP A 13 4.98 -8.19 -20.52
N THR A 14 5.19 -7.01 -19.96
CA THR A 14 5.42 -6.87 -18.52
C THR A 14 4.08 -6.89 -17.79
N VAL A 15 3.82 -7.98 -17.07
CA VAL A 15 2.59 -8.20 -16.30
C VAL A 15 2.85 -8.05 -14.81
N LEU A 16 1.87 -7.53 -14.07
CA LEU A 16 1.92 -7.57 -12.61
C LEU A 16 1.58 -9.00 -12.16
N ALA A 17 2.57 -9.76 -11.72
CA ALA A 17 2.32 -11.00 -11.00
C ALA A 17 1.75 -10.66 -9.62
N CYS A 18 0.41 -10.60 -9.54
CA CYS A 18 -0.27 -10.52 -8.27
C CYS A 18 -0.02 -11.82 -7.49
N SER A 19 0.37 -11.71 -6.22
CA SER A 19 0.35 -12.87 -5.34
C SER A 19 -1.08 -13.40 -5.30
N PRO A 20 -1.33 -14.73 -5.32
CA PRO A 20 -2.66 -15.29 -5.04
C PRO A 20 -3.26 -14.81 -3.71
N SER A 21 -2.41 -14.28 -2.81
CA SER A 21 -2.76 -13.67 -1.53
C SER A 21 -3.20 -12.21 -1.60
N ILE A 22 -3.03 -11.53 -2.75
CA ILE A 22 -3.55 -10.17 -2.94
C ILE A 22 -5.00 -10.32 -3.41
N GLU A 23 -5.92 -10.22 -2.46
CA GLU A 23 -7.36 -10.46 -2.70
C GLU A 23 -8.02 -9.34 -3.52
N ALA A 24 -7.45 -8.12 -3.52
CA ALA A 24 -7.92 -7.01 -4.34
C ALA A 24 -6.86 -5.91 -4.49
N SER A 25 -6.94 -5.17 -5.60
CA SER A 25 -6.30 -3.86 -5.79
C SER A 25 -7.32 -2.88 -6.34
N LEU A 26 -7.43 -1.69 -5.76
CA LEU A 26 -8.34 -0.65 -6.23
C LEU A 26 -7.53 0.55 -6.75
N TYR A 27 -7.71 0.87 -8.03
CA TYR A 27 -7.20 2.11 -8.62
C TYR A 27 -8.39 3.03 -8.92
N CYS A 28 -8.37 4.27 -8.41
CA CYS A 28 -9.36 5.27 -8.77
C CYS A 28 -8.65 6.53 -9.27
N HIS A 29 -9.01 6.96 -10.49
CA HIS A 29 -8.49 8.21 -11.06
C HIS A 29 -8.99 9.45 -10.31
N LYS A 30 -10.16 9.38 -9.68
CA LYS A 30 -10.73 10.42 -8.82
C LYS A 30 -10.57 10.05 -7.35
N LEU A 31 -10.51 11.05 -6.48
CA LEU A 31 -10.52 10.78 -5.04
C LEU A 31 -11.84 10.10 -4.67
N LEU A 32 -11.75 8.93 -4.02
CA LEU A 32 -12.91 8.28 -3.43
C LEU A 32 -13.22 8.98 -2.10
N PHE A 33 -14.32 9.73 -2.08
CA PHE A 33 -14.82 10.36 -0.87
C PHE A 33 -15.75 9.38 -0.16
N PHE A 34 -15.22 8.75 0.88
CA PHE A 34 -16.01 7.93 1.79
C PHE A 34 -16.45 8.77 2.98
N ASN A 35 -17.69 8.58 3.42
CA ASN A 35 -18.14 9.15 4.69
C ASN A 35 -17.58 8.36 5.89
N ASP A 36 -17.78 8.88 7.10
CA ASP A 36 -17.28 8.24 8.31
C ASP A 36 -17.78 6.81 8.51
N GLN A 37 -19.04 6.55 8.19
CA GLN A 37 -19.63 5.22 8.33
C GLN A 37 -18.91 4.23 7.39
N GLN A 38 -18.61 4.64 6.16
CA GLN A 38 -17.91 3.84 5.16
C GLN A 38 -16.45 3.62 5.53
N LEU A 39 -15.76 4.64 6.02
CA LEU A 39 -14.36 4.54 6.50
C LEU A 39 -14.24 3.66 7.75
N ALA A 40 -15.29 3.51 8.54
CA ALA A 40 -15.29 2.63 9.70
C ALA A 40 -15.59 1.15 9.38
N GLN A 41 -15.98 0.82 8.13
CA GLN A 41 -16.38 -0.55 7.77
C GLN A 41 -15.26 -1.57 7.55
N PRO A 42 -14.05 -1.21 7.07
CA PRO A 42 -13.02 -2.23 6.84
C PRO A 42 -12.73 -3.03 8.10
N GLN A 43 -12.71 -4.36 7.96
CA GLN A 43 -12.48 -5.31 9.05
C GLN A 43 -11.00 -5.76 9.15
N CYS A 44 -10.13 -5.16 8.34
CA CYS A 44 -8.70 -5.46 8.27
C CYS A 44 -7.88 -4.17 8.40
N LYS A 45 -6.58 -4.30 8.73
CA LYS A 45 -5.70 -3.13 8.68
C LYS A 45 -5.42 -2.70 7.25
N VAL A 46 -5.29 -1.39 7.07
CA VAL A 46 -4.97 -0.71 5.83
C VAL A 46 -3.77 0.20 6.07
N PHE A 47 -2.73 0.05 5.25
CA PHE A 47 -1.49 0.82 5.35
C PHE A 47 -1.40 1.81 4.19
N PHE A 48 -1.26 3.09 4.50
CA PHE A 48 -1.06 4.14 3.52
C PHE A 48 0.44 4.38 3.32
N HIS A 49 0.92 4.11 2.11
CA HIS A 49 2.28 4.41 1.64
C HIS A 49 2.23 5.47 0.55
N SER A 50 3.23 6.35 0.52
CA SER A 50 3.30 7.44 -0.47
C SER A 50 4.73 7.81 -0.82
N GLY A 51 4.94 8.50 -1.94
CA GLY A 51 6.23 9.10 -2.29
C GLY A 51 6.32 10.55 -1.82
N GLY A 52 7.46 10.96 -1.25
CA GLY A 52 7.62 12.25 -0.58
C GLY A 52 7.48 13.50 -1.46
N ARG A 53 7.62 13.38 -2.79
CA ARG A 53 7.41 14.48 -3.75
C ARG A 53 6.06 14.40 -4.48
N THR A 54 5.21 13.43 -4.14
CA THR A 54 3.92 13.28 -4.81
C THR A 54 3.01 14.48 -4.54
N LYS A 55 2.32 14.96 -5.57
CA LYS A 55 1.23 15.94 -5.44
C LYS A 55 -0.15 15.28 -5.46
N MET A 56 -0.20 13.96 -5.61
CA MET A 56 -1.43 13.18 -5.72
C MET A 56 -1.87 12.54 -4.39
N PHE A 57 -1.08 12.73 -3.33
CA PHE A 57 -1.41 12.31 -1.97
C PHE A 57 -1.83 13.53 -1.16
N LEU A 58 -2.79 13.36 -0.25
CA LEU A 58 -3.31 14.43 0.61
C LEU A 58 -2.96 14.11 2.08
N PRO A 59 -1.73 14.41 2.55
CA PRO A 59 -1.23 13.95 3.85
C PRO A 59 -2.19 14.24 5.00
N LYS A 60 -2.75 15.46 5.06
CA LYS A 60 -3.67 15.88 6.13
C LYS A 60 -4.90 14.97 6.24
N VAL A 61 -5.49 14.59 5.10
CA VAL A 61 -6.67 13.71 5.08
C VAL A 61 -6.33 12.33 5.62
N PHE A 62 -5.22 11.74 5.17
CA PHE A 62 -4.81 10.41 5.62
C PHE A 62 -4.33 10.39 7.08
N GLN A 63 -3.74 11.49 7.56
CA GLN A 63 -3.41 11.70 8.98
C GLN A 63 -4.69 11.73 9.83
N GLU A 64 -5.71 12.49 9.43
CA GLU A 64 -6.99 12.57 10.13
C GLU A 64 -7.71 11.21 10.16
N ILE A 65 -7.73 10.48 9.04
CA ILE A 65 -8.29 9.12 8.97
C ILE A 65 -7.56 8.16 9.92
N SER A 66 -6.22 8.17 9.90
CA SER A 66 -5.42 7.29 10.76
C SER A 66 -5.55 7.64 12.24
N ALA A 67 -5.68 8.92 12.58
CA ALA A 67 -5.95 9.37 13.95
C ALA A 67 -7.34 8.94 14.44
N LYS A 68 -8.34 8.92 13.56
CA LYS A 68 -9.72 8.60 13.90
C LYS A 68 -9.98 7.10 14.06
N TRP A 69 -9.42 6.26 13.20
CA TRP A 69 -9.53 4.79 13.31
C TRP A 69 -8.15 4.13 13.28
N PRO A 70 -7.31 4.31 14.32
CA PRO A 70 -5.94 3.79 14.35
C PRO A 70 -5.86 2.26 14.38
N HIS A 71 -6.96 1.59 14.71
CA HIS A 71 -7.07 0.13 14.66
C HIS A 71 -7.30 -0.39 13.24
N ILE A 72 -7.75 0.46 12.30
CA ILE A 72 -7.98 0.14 10.89
C ILE A 72 -6.85 0.72 10.03
N TYR A 73 -6.52 1.99 10.19
CA TYR A 73 -5.62 2.70 9.28
C TYR A 73 -4.29 3.04 9.94
N SER A 74 -3.22 2.88 9.18
CA SER A 74 -1.88 3.29 9.57
C SER A 74 -1.21 4.06 8.44
N LEU A 75 -0.72 5.25 8.75
CA LEU A 75 -0.01 6.11 7.81
C LEU A 75 1.49 5.97 8.02
N TRP A 76 2.19 5.60 6.95
CA TRP A 76 3.64 5.48 6.95
C TRP A 76 4.32 6.76 6.48
N GLU A 77 5.58 6.93 6.89
CA GLU A 77 6.42 8.01 6.39
C GLU A 77 6.56 7.93 4.86
N PRO A 78 6.42 9.04 4.13
CA PRO A 78 6.60 9.04 2.69
C PRO A 78 8.02 8.62 2.30
N VAL A 79 8.14 7.85 1.22
CA VAL A 79 9.45 7.44 0.69
C VAL A 79 10.18 8.67 0.16
N PRO A 80 11.37 9.03 0.70
CA PRO A 80 12.04 10.28 0.37
C PRO A 80 12.44 10.33 -1.11
N ASP A 81 12.43 11.53 -1.69
CA ASP A 81 12.85 11.83 -3.07
C ASP A 81 12.08 11.12 -4.19
N THR A 82 10.93 10.49 -3.91
CA THR A 82 10.14 9.81 -4.94
C THR A 82 8.82 10.48 -5.30
N SER A 83 8.35 10.32 -6.54
CA SER A 83 7.07 10.87 -7.01
C SER A 83 5.87 9.96 -6.68
N HIS A 84 4.72 10.13 -7.34
CA HIS A 84 3.60 9.20 -7.24
C HIS A 84 3.93 7.80 -7.77
N ALA A 85 4.95 7.67 -8.63
CA ALA A 85 5.47 6.42 -9.14
C ALA A 85 6.55 5.78 -8.22
N PHE A 86 6.55 6.08 -6.92
CA PHE A 86 7.58 5.66 -5.96
C PHE A 86 7.88 4.15 -5.93
N VAL A 87 6.87 3.32 -6.23
CA VAL A 87 7.03 1.86 -6.39
C VAL A 87 8.05 1.52 -7.48
N MET A 88 8.09 2.29 -8.56
CA MET A 88 9.02 2.10 -9.68
C MET A 88 10.37 2.79 -9.44
N GLU A 89 10.38 3.89 -8.67
CA GLU A 89 11.60 4.68 -8.42
C GLU A 89 12.49 4.06 -7.33
N LYS A 90 11.89 3.46 -6.29
CA LYS A 90 12.62 2.80 -5.19
C LYS A 90 11.97 1.45 -4.83
N PRO A 91 11.92 0.48 -5.77
CA PRO A 91 11.18 -0.77 -5.60
C PRO A 91 11.63 -1.56 -4.37
N ASP A 92 12.94 -1.61 -4.07
CA ASP A 92 13.47 -2.34 -2.91
C ASP A 92 13.00 -1.73 -1.58
N GLN A 93 13.04 -0.41 -1.45
CA GLN A 93 12.57 0.28 -0.25
C GLN A 93 11.06 0.10 -0.07
N VAL A 94 10.30 0.21 -1.16
CA VAL A 94 8.84 0.03 -1.11
C VAL A 94 8.48 -1.41 -0.77
N ALA A 95 9.18 -2.39 -1.34
CA ALA A 95 8.99 -3.78 -0.99
C ALA A 95 9.29 -4.03 0.50
N GLN A 96 10.35 -3.43 1.04
CA GLN A 96 10.66 -3.53 2.46
C GLN A 96 9.55 -2.91 3.33
N ASN A 97 9.07 -1.72 2.99
CA ASN A 97 7.97 -1.08 3.72
C ASN A 97 6.69 -1.93 3.73
N VAL A 98 6.39 -2.61 2.62
CA VAL A 98 5.26 -3.55 2.53
C VAL A 98 5.51 -4.78 3.40
N ILE A 99 6.72 -5.35 3.39
CA ILE A 99 7.09 -6.47 4.26
C ILE A 99 6.93 -6.06 5.73
N ASP A 100 7.38 -4.87 6.11
CA ASP A 100 7.27 -4.37 7.48
C ASP A 100 5.80 -4.15 7.87
N SER A 101 4.96 -3.65 6.96
CA SER A 101 3.51 -3.55 7.18
C SER A 101 2.85 -4.92 7.35
N LEU A 102 3.26 -5.92 6.57
CA LEU A 102 2.76 -7.30 6.67
C LEU A 102 3.10 -7.91 8.03
N GLN A 103 4.22 -7.55 8.65
CA GLN A 103 4.57 -8.03 9.99
C GLN A 103 3.56 -7.59 11.06
N GLU A 104 2.67 -6.63 10.81
CA GLU A 104 1.60 -6.29 11.73
C GLU A 104 0.35 -7.18 11.57
N LEU A 105 0.26 -7.96 10.49
CA LEU A 105 -0.89 -8.77 10.14
C LEU A 105 -0.65 -10.26 10.43
N GLN A 106 -1.67 -10.96 10.93
CA GLN A 106 -1.68 -12.42 10.98
C GLN A 106 -2.02 -12.99 9.60
N PRO A 107 -1.43 -14.12 9.16
CA PRO A 107 -0.41 -14.94 9.84
C PRO A 107 1.04 -14.51 9.53
N PHE A 108 1.24 -13.34 8.93
CA PHE A 108 2.54 -12.90 8.43
C PHE A 108 3.51 -12.42 9.52
N GLN A 109 3.01 -12.24 10.75
CA GLN A 109 3.81 -12.14 11.97
C GLN A 109 4.72 -13.36 12.09
N THR A 110 5.96 -13.23 11.60
CA THR A 110 6.95 -14.28 11.75
C THR A 110 7.38 -14.29 13.21
N VAL A 111 7.07 -15.36 13.95
CA VAL A 111 7.67 -15.59 15.26
C VAL A 111 9.18 -15.65 15.04
N ARG A 112 9.92 -14.64 15.49
CA ARG A 112 11.38 -14.72 15.55
C ARG A 112 11.71 -15.80 16.58
N LEU A 113 12.00 -17.01 16.12
CA LEU A 113 12.67 -18.05 16.91
C LEU A 113 14.15 -17.70 17.09
#